data_AF-A0A2V6AJG2-F1
#
_entry.id   AF-A0A2V6AJG2-F1
#
_cell.length_a   1.000
_cell.length_b   1.000
_cell.length_c   1.000
_cell.angle_alpha   90.00
_cell.angle_beta   90.00
_cell.angle_gamma   90.00
#
_symmetry.space_group_name_H-M   'P 1'
#
loop_
_entity.id
_entity.type
_entity.pdbx_description
1 polymer ?
#
loop_
_entity_poly.entity_id
_entity_poly.type
_entity_poly.pdbx_seq_one_letter_code
_entity_poly.pdbx_strand_id
1 'polypeptide(L)'
;MKGQKNMKTHLIAVLAGGLLYVPPLASVAGNAATLTADRISVFKAPLVCPAAPQIGCGSASKPILLDLEKQPGVFEAWLNRAGTIIAVVWKPDSDAETRRNVAAELKEDHAAELEGTRAGIEARMSIG
;
A
#
# COMPACT_ATOMS: atom_id res chain seq x y z
N MET A 1 0.34 -47.18 -35.54
CA MET A 1 0.87 -45.80 -35.71
C MET A 1 1.99 -45.63 -34.68
N LYS A 2 3.27 -45.89 -35.04
CA LYS A 2 4.35 -44.90 -35.26
C LYS A 2 4.32 -43.74 -34.23
N GLY A 3 5.34 -43.48 -33.41
CA GLY A 3 6.68 -44.04 -33.27
C GLY A 3 7.44 -43.27 -32.18
N GLN A 4 8.10 -44.03 -31.32
CA GLN A 4 9.04 -43.59 -30.30
C GLN A 4 10.31 -43.06 -31.01
N LYS A 5 10.68 -41.81 -30.76
CA LYS A 5 11.88 -41.21 -31.36
C LYS A 5 12.74 -40.55 -30.27
N ASN A 6 13.74 -41.32 -29.86
CA ASN A 6 15.14 -40.92 -29.72
C ASN A 6 15.49 -39.73 -28.81
N MET A 7 15.99 -40.13 -27.63
CA MET A 7 17.05 -39.48 -26.87
C MET A 7 18.07 -38.76 -27.75
N LYS A 8 18.28 -37.46 -27.49
CA LYS A 8 19.49 -36.75 -27.86
C LYS A 8 19.93 -35.89 -26.69
N THR A 9 20.68 -36.55 -25.81
CA THR A 9 21.53 -35.97 -24.79
C THR A 9 22.47 -34.99 -25.47
N HIS A 10 22.14 -33.70 -25.37
CA HIS A 10 23.04 -32.66 -25.85
C HIS A 10 24.14 -32.46 -24.82
N LEU A 11 25.36 -32.73 -25.29
CA LEU A 11 26.63 -32.62 -24.58
C LEU A 11 26.76 -31.27 -23.87
N ILE A 12 27.14 -31.36 -22.61
CA ILE A 12 27.71 -30.28 -21.81
C ILE A 12 29.06 -29.91 -22.45
N ALA A 13 29.16 -28.70 -23.01
CA ALA A 13 30.42 -28.07 -23.34
C ALA A 13 30.81 -27.13 -22.19
N VAL A 14 31.62 -27.63 -21.25
CA VAL A 14 32.36 -26.78 -20.30
C VAL A 14 33.47 -26.10 -21.09
N LEU A 15 33.25 -24.85 -21.47
CA LEU A 15 34.33 -23.96 -21.88
C LEU A 15 34.81 -23.21 -20.64
N ALA A 16 36.02 -23.54 -20.23
CA ALA A 16 36.82 -22.80 -19.28
C ALA A 16 36.90 -21.33 -19.69
N GLY A 17 36.39 -20.46 -18.84
CA GLY A 17 36.50 -19.01 -18.96
C GLY A 17 35.96 -18.42 -17.67
N GLY A 18 36.87 -18.06 -16.76
CA GLY A 18 36.53 -17.55 -15.45
C GLY A 18 35.61 -16.34 -15.56
N LEU A 19 34.37 -16.51 -15.14
CA LEU A 19 33.46 -15.43 -14.80
C LEU A 19 32.82 -15.84 -13.48
N LEU A 20 32.99 -15.02 -12.45
CA LEU A 20 32.23 -15.15 -11.21
C LEU A 20 30.75 -15.14 -11.60
N TYR A 21 30.10 -16.29 -11.50
CA TYR A 21 28.65 -16.39 -11.59
C TYR A 21 28.10 -15.78 -10.30
N VAL A 22 28.00 -14.45 -10.29
CA VAL A 22 27.19 -13.72 -9.33
C VAL A 22 25.75 -14.07 -9.69
N PRO A 23 25.02 -14.85 -8.86
CA PRO A 23 23.61 -15.06 -9.13
C PRO A 23 22.94 -13.69 -9.20
N PRO A 24 22.07 -13.44 -10.21
CA PRO A 24 21.30 -12.21 -10.20
C PRO A 24 20.50 -12.22 -8.91
N LEU A 25 20.74 -11.22 -8.04
CA LEU A 25 19.82 -10.85 -6.98
C LEU A 25 18.51 -10.49 -7.70
N ALA A 26 17.64 -11.49 -7.85
CA ALA A 26 16.26 -11.25 -8.21
C ALA A 26 15.72 -10.39 -7.08
N SER A 27 15.58 -9.09 -7.35
CA SER A 27 14.81 -8.21 -6.50
C SER A 27 13.42 -8.82 -6.41
N VAL A 28 13.09 -9.41 -5.27
CA VAL A 28 11.71 -9.59 -4.87
C VAL A 28 11.17 -8.17 -4.72
N ALA A 29 10.72 -7.59 -5.84
CA ALA A 29 9.71 -6.56 -5.81
C ALA A 29 8.49 -7.28 -5.23
N GLY A 30 8.38 -7.26 -3.90
CA GLY A 30 7.18 -7.72 -3.23
C GLY A 30 5.99 -7.10 -3.95
N ASN A 31 4.96 -7.89 -4.22
CA ASN A 31 3.74 -7.47 -4.90
C ASN A 31 3.13 -6.27 -4.16
N ALA A 32 3.63 -5.07 -4.41
CA ALA A 32 2.97 -3.84 -4.08
C ALA A 32 1.79 -3.80 -5.04
N ALA A 33 0.65 -4.30 -4.57
CA ALA A 33 -0.62 -4.19 -5.26
C ALA A 33 -0.68 -2.78 -5.85
N THR A 34 -0.85 -2.68 -7.17
CA THR A 34 -0.87 -1.40 -7.87
C THR A 34 -2.01 -0.57 -7.28
N LEU A 35 -1.67 0.31 -6.35
CA LEU A 35 -2.61 1.22 -5.71
C LEU A 35 -2.99 2.26 -6.75
N THR A 36 -4.10 2.02 -7.42
CA THR A 36 -4.71 3.02 -8.29
C THR A 36 -5.31 4.11 -7.40
N ALA A 37 -5.23 5.37 -7.84
CA ALA A 37 -5.73 6.52 -7.07
C ALA A 37 -7.23 6.38 -6.71
N ASP A 38 -7.99 5.63 -7.51
CA ASP A 38 -9.40 5.29 -7.27
C ASP A 38 -9.65 4.46 -5.98
N ARG A 39 -8.62 3.76 -5.48
CA ARG A 39 -8.71 2.97 -4.25
C ARG A 39 -8.23 3.72 -3.02
N ILE A 40 -7.98 5.02 -3.10
CA ILE A 40 -7.48 5.80 -1.96
C ILE A 40 -8.42 6.98 -1.71
N SER A 41 -8.99 7.03 -0.52
CA SER A 41 -9.65 8.23 0.00
C SER A 41 -8.74 8.95 0.97
N VAL A 42 -8.73 10.28 0.95
CA VAL A 42 -7.85 11.11 1.78
C VAL A 42 -8.68 12.04 2.65
N PHE A 43 -8.30 12.16 3.91
CA PHE A 43 -9.02 12.91 4.93
C PHE A 43 -8.03 13.81 5.69
N LYS A 44 -8.44 15.04 5.98
CA LYS A 44 -7.74 15.97 6.86
C LYS A 44 -8.06 15.66 8.30
N ALA A 45 -7.06 15.41 9.13
CA ALA A 45 -7.22 15.07 10.55
C ALA A 45 -6.42 16.04 11.43
N PRO A 46 -6.88 16.42 12.64
CA PRO A 46 -6.13 17.28 13.56
C PRO A 46 -5.32 16.45 14.58
N LEU A 47 -4.56 15.46 14.11
CA LEU A 47 -3.82 14.50 14.96
C LEU A 47 -2.38 14.94 15.23
N VAL A 48 -2.10 16.24 15.19
CA VAL A 48 -0.77 16.81 15.46
C VAL A 48 -0.40 16.62 16.93
N CYS A 49 0.86 16.26 17.22
CA CYS A 49 1.33 16.15 18.60
C CYS A 49 1.54 17.54 19.23
N PRO A 50 0.89 17.89 20.35
CA PRO A 50 1.08 19.18 21.00
C PRO A 50 2.53 19.43 21.45
N ALA A 51 3.26 18.36 21.79
CA ALA A 51 4.66 18.44 22.22
C ALA A 51 5.65 18.53 21.04
N ALA A 52 5.23 18.19 19.82
CA ALA A 52 6.06 18.19 18.63
C ALA A 52 5.21 18.47 17.37
N PRO A 53 4.97 19.75 17.03
CA PRO A 53 4.00 20.15 15.99
C PRO A 53 4.28 19.62 14.57
N GLN A 54 5.50 19.15 14.31
CA GLN A 54 5.92 18.55 13.05
C GLN A 54 5.69 17.03 12.96
N ILE A 55 5.13 16.41 14.02
CA ILE A 55 4.89 14.96 14.10
C ILE A 55 3.44 14.69 14.55
N GLY A 56 2.81 13.67 13.97
CA GLY A 56 1.53 13.14 14.42
C GLY A 56 1.61 12.52 15.82
N CYS A 57 0.58 12.71 16.63
CA CYS A 57 0.49 12.20 17.98
C CYS A 57 0.21 10.69 17.95
N GLY A 58 1.21 9.86 18.20
CA GLY A 58 1.07 8.40 18.13
C GLY A 58 -0.02 7.85 19.06
N SER A 59 -0.18 8.43 20.26
CA SER A 59 -1.23 8.01 21.21
C SER A 59 -2.64 8.31 20.73
N ALA A 60 -2.86 9.43 20.02
CA ALA A 60 -4.16 9.78 19.45
C ALA A 60 -4.40 9.08 18.10
N SER A 61 -3.36 8.92 17.30
CA SER A 61 -3.48 8.41 15.93
C SER A 61 -3.59 6.89 15.88
N LYS A 62 -2.83 6.18 16.72
CA LYS A 62 -2.80 4.71 16.71
C LYS A 62 -4.19 4.07 16.88
N PRO A 63 -5.05 4.45 17.84
CA PRO A 63 -6.37 3.82 17.97
C PRO A 63 -7.22 4.04 16.71
N ILE A 64 -7.21 5.24 16.13
CA ILE A 64 -7.98 5.57 14.91
C ILE A 64 -7.55 4.71 13.73
N LEU A 65 -6.23 4.57 13.50
CA LEU A 65 -5.72 3.74 12.40
C LEU A 65 -6.08 2.26 12.60
N LEU A 66 -5.96 1.74 13.83
CA LEU A 66 -6.33 0.37 14.14
C LEU A 66 -7.84 0.11 13.99
N ASP A 67 -8.68 1.09 14.30
CA ASP A 67 -10.12 0.95 14.14
C ASP A 67 -10.52 1.01 12.65
N LEU A 68 -9.87 1.87 11.85
CA LEU A 68 -10.04 1.86 10.39
C LEU A 68 -9.63 0.52 9.77
N GLU A 69 -8.51 -0.08 10.20
CA GLU A 69 -8.04 -1.37 9.69
C GLU A 69 -8.99 -2.54 10.02
N LYS A 70 -9.85 -2.40 11.04
CA LYS A 70 -10.89 -3.39 11.36
C LYS A 70 -12.13 -3.26 10.49
N GLN A 71 -12.32 -2.11 9.83
CA GLN A 71 -13.53 -1.86 9.05
C GLN A 71 -13.61 -2.75 7.81
N PRO A 72 -14.81 -3.21 7.43
CA PRO A 72 -15.00 -3.95 6.18
C PRO A 72 -14.61 -3.06 5.01
N GLY A 73 -13.96 -3.65 4.01
CA GLY A 73 -13.52 -2.93 2.81
C GLY A 73 -12.26 -2.08 2.96
N VAL A 74 -11.71 -1.87 4.16
CA VAL A 74 -10.41 -1.21 4.35
C VAL A 74 -9.29 -2.22 4.21
N PHE A 75 -8.32 -1.92 3.35
CA PHE A 75 -7.09 -2.68 3.18
C PHE A 75 -6.01 -2.19 4.15
N GLU A 76 -5.76 -0.87 4.17
CA GLU A 76 -4.78 -0.22 5.04
C GLU A 76 -5.23 1.21 5.38
N ALA A 77 -4.77 1.74 6.51
CA ALA A 77 -4.95 3.13 6.88
C ALA A 77 -3.61 3.76 7.25
N TRP A 78 -3.31 4.93 6.68
CA TRP A 78 -2.04 5.61 6.87
C TRP A 78 -2.24 7.02 7.41
N LEU A 79 -1.26 7.50 8.17
CA LEU A 79 -1.16 8.89 8.61
C LEU A 79 0.11 9.50 8.04
N ASN A 80 0.03 10.73 7.54
CA ASN A 80 1.24 11.45 7.17
C ASN A 80 2.08 11.82 8.41
N ARG A 81 3.37 12.09 8.20
CA ARG A 81 4.30 12.43 9.29
C ARG A 81 3.76 13.53 10.22
N ALA A 82 3.15 14.58 9.67
CA ALA A 82 2.67 15.72 10.44
C ALA A 82 1.39 15.43 11.24
N GLY A 83 0.69 14.32 11.01
CA GLY A 83 -0.59 14.02 11.65
C GLY A 83 -1.75 14.88 11.16
N THR A 84 -1.65 15.42 9.94
CA THR A 84 -2.65 16.32 9.34
C THR A 84 -3.52 15.63 8.30
N ILE A 85 -3.11 14.46 7.82
CA ILE A 85 -3.73 13.73 6.72
C ILE A 85 -3.78 12.25 7.05
N ILE A 86 -4.97 11.65 6.94
CA ILE A 86 -5.22 10.22 6.92
C ILE A 86 -5.50 9.79 5.47
N ALA A 87 -4.91 8.69 5.03
CA ALA A 87 -5.27 8.02 3.78
C ALA A 87 -5.87 6.65 4.11
N VAL A 88 -7.05 6.37 3.55
CA VAL A 88 -7.70 5.06 3.63
C VAL A 88 -7.54 4.36 2.29
N VAL A 89 -6.90 3.20 2.31
CA VAL A 89 -6.73 2.34 1.16
C VAL A 89 -7.85 1.30 1.16
N TRP A 90 -8.64 1.27 0.09
CA TRP A 90 -9.75 0.35 -0.05
C TRP A 90 -9.32 -0.99 -0.65
N LYS A 91 -9.94 -2.07 -0.19
CA LYS A 91 -9.86 -3.39 -0.82
C LYS A 91 -10.46 -3.31 -2.24
N PRO A 92 -9.98 -4.13 -3.20
CA PRO A 92 -10.47 -4.11 -4.58
C PRO A 92 -11.98 -4.31 -4.71
N ASP A 93 -12.57 -5.09 -3.81
CA ASP A 93 -13.97 -5.50 -3.76
C ASP A 93 -14.85 -4.61 -2.86
N SER A 94 -14.27 -3.56 -2.26
CA SER A 94 -15.03 -2.62 -1.44
C SER A 94 -15.98 -1.78 -2.30
N ASP A 95 -17.28 -1.89 -2.03
CA ASP A 95 -18.33 -1.16 -2.72
C ASP A 95 -18.50 0.28 -2.19
N ALA A 96 -19.23 1.10 -2.93
CA ALA A 96 -19.40 2.52 -2.62
C ALA A 96 -20.17 2.79 -1.30
N GLU A 97 -21.08 1.92 -0.89
CA GLU A 97 -21.83 2.07 0.37
C GLU A 97 -20.92 1.81 1.57
N THR A 98 -20.15 0.71 1.51
CA THR A 98 -19.14 0.40 2.53
C THR A 98 -18.15 1.55 2.71
N ARG A 99 -17.60 2.07 1.61
CA ARG A 99 -16.65 3.21 1.67
C ARG A 99 -17.28 4.46 2.28
N ARG A 100 -18.55 4.75 1.95
CA ARG A 100 -19.29 5.90 2.50
C ARG A 100 -19.54 5.76 3.99
N ASN A 101 -19.89 4.57 4.46
CA ASN A 101 -20.14 4.33 5.90
C ASN A 101 -18.86 4.53 6.72
N VAL A 102 -17.73 3.94 6.28
CA VAL A 102 -16.43 4.12 6.93
C VAL A 102 -16.00 5.60 6.90
N ALA A 103 -16.20 6.28 5.77
CA ALA A 103 -15.89 7.71 5.65
C ALA A 103 -16.77 8.58 6.56
N ALA A 104 -18.03 8.20 6.78
CA ALA A 104 -18.94 8.90 7.70
C ALA A 104 -18.49 8.73 9.16
N GLU A 105 -18.18 7.49 9.58
CA GLU A 105 -17.68 7.22 10.93
C GLU A 105 -16.37 7.98 11.21
N LEU A 106 -15.46 8.06 10.23
CA LEU A 106 -14.22 8.82 10.39
C LEU A 106 -14.47 10.34 10.51
N LYS A 107 -15.54 10.86 9.89
CA LYS A 107 -15.88 12.29 9.89
C LYS A 107 -16.54 12.77 11.18
N GLU A 108 -17.35 11.93 11.79
CA GLU A 108 -18.10 12.31 12.99
C GLU A 108 -17.18 12.53 14.20
N ASP A 109 -16.03 11.87 14.23
CA ASP A 109 -15.15 11.93 15.40
C ASP A 109 -13.79 12.63 15.15
N HIS A 110 -13.20 12.55 13.94
CA HIS A 110 -11.74 12.82 13.81
C HIS A 110 -11.23 13.46 12.52
N ALA A 111 -11.96 13.54 11.40
CA ALA A 111 -11.40 14.05 10.15
C ALA A 111 -12.41 14.68 9.17
N ALA A 112 -11.93 15.36 8.12
CA ALA A 112 -12.73 15.89 7.02
C ALA A 112 -12.21 15.37 5.68
N GLU A 113 -13.07 14.76 4.85
CA GLU A 113 -12.64 14.20 3.56
C GLU A 113 -12.20 15.29 2.58
N LEU A 114 -11.12 15.02 1.85
CA LEU A 114 -10.61 15.87 0.78
C LEU A 114 -11.08 15.30 -0.55
N GLU A 115 -11.93 16.06 -1.23
CA GLU A 115 -12.37 15.76 -2.59
C GLU A 115 -11.17 15.88 -3.56
N GLY A 116 -10.74 14.77 -4.19
CA GLY A 116 -9.89 14.86 -5.38
C GLY A 116 -8.93 13.70 -5.64
N THR A 117 -8.97 13.21 -6.87
CA THR A 117 -8.10 12.19 -7.49
C THR A 117 -6.60 12.50 -7.40
N ARG A 118 -6.22 13.74 -7.07
CA ARG A 118 -4.84 14.21 -6.95
C ARG A 118 -4.26 13.99 -5.54
N ALA A 119 -5.11 14.01 -4.51
CA ALA A 119 -4.69 13.85 -3.12
C ALA A 119 -4.16 12.44 -2.81
N GLY A 120 -4.73 11.40 -3.42
CA GLY A 120 -4.31 10.01 -3.20
C GLY A 120 -2.88 9.70 -3.67
N ILE A 121 -2.40 10.40 -4.70
CA ILE A 121 -1.05 10.21 -5.26
C ILE A 121 -0.02 10.99 -4.43
N GLU A 122 -0.32 12.22 -4.05
CA GLU A 122 0.54 13.04 -3.18
C GLU A 122 0.62 12.47 -1.75
N ALA A 123 -0.47 11.87 -1.25
CA ALA A 123 -0.50 11.21 0.06
C ALA A 123 0.61 10.15 0.15
N ARG A 124 0.72 9.23 -0.82
CA ARG A 124 1.78 8.21 -0.79
C ARG A 124 3.20 8.80 -0.81
N MET A 125 3.40 9.94 -1.47
CA MET A 125 4.70 10.62 -1.55
C MET A 125 5.03 11.46 -0.31
N SER A 126 4.03 11.84 0.49
CA SER A 126 4.17 12.62 1.73
C SER A 126 4.20 11.76 3.00
N ILE A 127 3.87 10.47 2.88
CA ILE A 127 3.89 9.48 3.98
C ILE A 127 5.26 8.77 4.09
N GLY A 128 6.16 8.94 3.11
CA GLY A 128 7.53 8.39 3.09
C GLY A 128 8.53 9.13 3.98
#